data_AF-A0A7F8RFP0-F1
#
_entry.id   AF-A0A7F8RFP0-F1
#
_cell.length_a   1.000
_cell.length_b   1.000
_cell.length_c   1.000
_cell.angle_alpha   90.00
_cell.angle_beta   90.00
_cell.angle_gamma   90.00
#
_symmetry.space_group_name_H-M   'P 1'
#
loop_
_entity.id
_entity.type
_entity.pdbx_description
1 polymer ?
#
loop_
_entity_poly.entity_id
_entity_poly.type
_entity_poly.pdbx_seq_one_letter_code
_entity_poly.pdbx_strand_id
1 'polypeptide(L)'
;MAEVTCNHWSLTTSQAIKLCAFCPHRYLNQTLPEDVSTAEHSLNREKFALLKQALNVIGFSHLEVENLFVILAAILHIGDIRFTALTEANSAFVSDLQFLEQVAGLLQVSTDELVSALTTDIQYFK
;
A
#
# COMPACT_ATOMS: atom_id res chain seq x y z
N MET A 1 -23.07 30.23 3.80
CA MET A 1 -23.60 28.86 3.71
C MET A 1 -23.03 28.23 2.45
N ALA A 2 -22.07 27.33 2.45
CA ALA A 2 -21.47 26.56 3.55
C ALA A 2 -19.96 26.43 3.29
N GLU A 3 -19.16 26.77 4.30
CA GLU A 3 -17.81 26.25 4.43
C GLU A 3 -17.95 24.79 4.88
N VAL A 4 -17.68 23.85 3.97
CA VAL A 4 -17.61 22.42 4.33
C VAL A 4 -16.18 22.18 4.82
N THR A 5 -16.06 22.32 6.13
CA THR A 5 -15.00 21.84 7.03
C THR A 5 -13.95 20.91 6.40
N CYS A 6 -12.79 21.50 6.17
CA CYS A 6 -11.51 20.87 6.48
C CYS A 6 -11.53 20.34 7.93
N ASN A 7 -10.74 19.31 8.26
CA ASN A 7 -10.31 18.91 9.62
C ASN A 7 -11.00 17.71 10.34
N HIS A 8 -11.35 16.60 9.67
CA HIS A 8 -11.60 15.33 10.40
C HIS A 8 -10.51 14.25 10.22
N TRP A 9 -9.53 14.45 9.34
CA TRP A 9 -8.52 13.43 9.02
C TRP A 9 -7.16 13.65 9.69
N SER A 10 -7.03 14.66 10.56
CA SER A 10 -5.75 15.11 11.13
C SER A 10 -5.27 14.33 12.36
N LEU A 11 -5.96 13.28 12.82
CA LEU A 11 -5.69 12.67 14.14
C LEU A 11 -5.59 11.14 14.19
N THR A 12 -5.57 10.41 13.07
CA THR A 12 -5.40 8.94 13.08
C THR A 12 -4.19 8.43 12.30
N THR A 13 -3.37 9.31 11.72
CA THR A 13 -2.22 8.91 10.89
C THR A 13 -1.09 8.20 11.65
N SER A 14 -1.12 8.18 12.99
CA SER A 14 -0.14 7.42 13.79
C SER A 14 -0.35 5.89 13.76
N GLN A 15 -1.33 5.36 13.02
CA GLN A 15 -1.51 3.91 12.83
C GLN A 15 -1.37 3.42 11.38
N ALA A 16 -1.01 4.30 10.43
CA ALA A 16 -1.15 4.02 9.00
C ALA A 16 -0.21 2.91 8.45
N ILE A 17 0.89 2.56 9.13
CA ILE A 17 1.82 1.53 8.65
C ILE A 17 1.87 0.33 9.59
N LYS A 18 0.73 -0.36 9.71
CA LYS A 18 0.75 -1.77 10.09
C LYS A 18 0.78 -2.60 8.81
N LEU A 19 1.98 -2.85 8.29
CA LEU A 19 2.22 -4.10 7.58
C LEU A 19 1.80 -5.20 8.57
N CYS A 20 0.67 -5.83 8.31
CA CYS A 20 0.16 -6.85 9.21
C CYS A 20 1.11 -8.04 9.10
N ALA A 21 2.04 -8.16 10.05
CA ALA A 21 3.05 -9.21 10.07
C ALA A 21 2.46 -10.64 10.10
N PHE A 22 1.15 -10.77 10.34
CA PHE A 22 0.42 -12.03 10.41
C PHE A 22 -0.38 -12.38 9.15
N CYS A 23 -0.49 -11.47 8.17
CA CYS A 23 -1.16 -11.76 6.90
C CYS A 23 -0.14 -11.72 5.76
N PRO A 24 0.14 -12.84 5.09
CA PRO A 24 1.04 -12.81 3.95
C PRO A 24 0.38 -11.99 2.83
N HIS A 25 0.98 -10.85 2.51
CA HIS A 25 0.60 -10.04 1.34
C HIS A 25 0.68 -10.92 0.09
N ARG A 26 -0.32 -10.81 -0.80
CA ARG A 26 -0.41 -11.65 -2.01
C ARG A 26 0.87 -11.60 -2.85
N TYR A 27 1.49 -10.43 -2.94
CA TYR A 27 2.73 -10.22 -3.70
C TYR A 27 3.98 -10.86 -3.08
N LEU A 28 3.94 -11.27 -1.81
CA LEU A 28 5.04 -11.97 -1.15
C LEU A 28 4.78 -13.48 -1.02
N ASN A 29 3.51 -13.90 -1.01
CA ASN A 29 3.14 -15.30 -0.84
C ASN A 29 3.33 -16.18 -2.08
N GLN A 30 3.59 -15.60 -3.24
CA GLN A 30 3.72 -16.34 -4.51
C GLN A 30 5.11 -16.94 -4.73
N THR A 31 6.12 -16.52 -3.97
CA THR A 31 7.53 -16.85 -4.23
C THR A 31 8.31 -17.29 -3.00
N LEU A 32 7.73 -17.18 -1.80
CA LEU A 32 8.41 -17.51 -0.56
C LEU A 32 8.13 -18.98 -0.17
N PRO A 33 9.15 -19.83 0.00
CA PRO A 33 8.97 -21.15 0.60
C PRO A 33 8.28 -20.99 1.96
N GLU A 34 7.33 -21.86 2.27
CA GLU A 34 6.54 -21.86 3.51
C GLU A 34 7.42 -21.92 4.79
N ASP A 35 8.68 -22.31 4.64
CA ASP A 35 9.69 -22.41 5.69
C ASP A 35 10.81 -21.36 5.54
N VAL A 36 10.49 -20.07 5.63
CA VAL A 36 11.55 -19.09 5.93
C VAL A 36 12.00 -19.32 7.35
N SER A 37 13.22 -19.84 7.50
CA SER A 37 13.76 -20.17 8.80
C SER A 37 13.88 -18.92 9.68
N THR A 38 13.81 -19.07 11.00
CA THR A 38 14.08 -17.98 11.97
C THR A 38 15.44 -17.30 11.72
N ALA A 39 16.41 -18.04 11.17
CA ALA A 39 17.72 -17.52 10.76
C ALA A 39 17.64 -16.54 9.57
N GLU A 40 16.79 -16.80 8.59
CA GLU A 40 16.57 -15.90 7.45
C GLU A 40 15.82 -14.63 7.86
N HIS A 41 14.89 -14.72 8.80
CA HIS A 41 14.25 -13.54 9.39
C HIS A 41 15.25 -12.64 10.11
N SER A 42 16.18 -13.22 10.90
CA SER A 42 17.25 -12.43 11.53
C SER A 42 18.16 -11.76 10.50
N LEU A 43 18.55 -12.49 9.45
CA LEU A 43 19.38 -11.95 8.37
C LEU A 43 18.69 -10.79 7.64
N ASN A 44 17.40 -10.92 7.35
CA ASN A 44 16.62 -9.87 6.69
C ASN A 44 16.51 -8.62 7.57
N ARG A 45 16.38 -8.78 8.88
CA ARG A 45 16.39 -7.66 9.84
C ARG A 45 17.74 -6.94 9.85
N GLU A 46 18.84 -7.67 9.80
CA GLU A 46 20.20 -7.08 9.71
C GLU A 46 20.40 -6.33 8.40
N LYS A 47 20.05 -6.95 7.27
CA LYS A 47 20.10 -6.32 5.93
C LYS A 47 19.27 -5.04 5.88
N PHE A 48 18.08 -5.05 6.49
CA PHE A 48 17.22 -3.87 6.56
C PHE A 48 17.86 -2.74 7.40
N ALA A 49 18.53 -3.06 8.51
CA ALA A 49 19.24 -2.07 9.31
C ALA A 49 20.41 -1.45 8.52
N LEU A 50 21.18 -2.26 7.79
CA LEU A 50 22.28 -1.79 6.93
C LEU A 50 21.77 -0.90 5.79
N LEU A 51 20.64 -1.24 5.17
CA LEU A 51 20.03 -0.42 4.13
C LEU A 51 19.64 0.97 4.66
N LYS A 52 18.99 1.03 5.83
CA LYS A 52 18.64 2.31 6.45
C LYS A 52 19.86 3.15 6.79
N GLN A 53 20.94 2.52 7.25
CA GLN A 53 22.19 3.20 7.50
C GLN A 53 22.80 3.74 6.21
N ALA A 54 22.80 2.95 5.14
CA ALA A 54 23.33 3.39 3.84
C ALA A 54 22.55 4.58 3.28
N LEU A 55 21.21 4.57 3.35
CA LEU A 55 20.37 5.70 2.94
C LEU A 55 20.70 6.98 3.72
N ASN A 56 20.90 6.86 5.04
CA ASN A 56 21.32 7.99 5.87
C ASN A 56 22.71 8.51 5.48
N VAL A 57 23.67 7.61 5.22
CA VAL A 57 25.03 7.99 4.76
C VAL A 57 25.02 8.70 3.40
N ILE A 58 24.11 8.31 2.50
CA ILE A 58 23.93 8.96 1.19
C ILE A 58 23.31 10.37 1.33
N GLY A 59 22.68 10.66 2.48
CA GLY A 59 22.09 11.96 2.79
C GLY A 59 20.56 12.01 2.69
N PHE A 60 19.88 10.86 2.60
CA PHE A 60 18.42 10.84 2.71
C PHE A 60 17.99 11.26 4.12
N SER A 61 17.05 12.19 4.19
CA SER A 61 16.41 12.58 5.45
C SER A 61 15.56 11.44 6.01
N HIS A 62 15.28 11.51 7.31
CA HIS A 62 14.42 10.53 7.96
C HIS A 62 13.04 10.43 7.28
N LEU A 63 12.45 11.58 6.91
CA LEU A 63 11.16 11.65 6.24
C LEU A 63 11.19 10.99 4.85
N GLU A 64 12.25 11.20 4.06
CA GLU A 64 12.37 10.55 2.75
C GLU A 64 12.49 9.03 2.86
N VAL A 65 13.24 8.55 3.86
CA VAL A 65 13.36 7.11 4.16
C VAL A 65 12.02 6.53 4.61
N GLU A 66 11.28 7.23 5.47
CA GLU A 66 9.94 6.82 5.87
C GLU A 66 8.97 6.78 4.69
N ASN A 67 8.95 7.83 3.86
CA ASN A 67 8.10 7.88 2.67
C ASN A 67 8.43 6.77 1.67
N LEU A 68 9.71 6.42 1.50
CA LEU A 68 10.12 5.28 0.68
C LEU A 68 9.48 3.97 1.18
N PHE A 69 9.51 3.73 2.50
CA PHE A 69 8.91 2.53 3.07
C PHE A 69 7.38 2.57 3.07
N VAL A 70 6.76 3.75 3.18
CA VAL A 70 5.31 3.93 3.01
C VAL A 70 4.89 3.54 1.58
N ILE A 71 5.63 3.96 0.55
CA ILE A 71 5.36 3.57 -0.84
C ILE A 71 5.49 2.06 -1.02
N LEU A 72 6.55 1.45 -0.47
CA LEU A 72 6.71 -0.02 -0.54
C LEU A 72 5.57 -0.76 0.16
N ALA A 73 5.11 -0.26 1.31
CA ALA A 73 3.96 -0.84 2.01
C ALA A 73 2.66 -0.67 1.21
N ALA A 74 2.46 0.49 0.59
CA ALA A 74 1.31 0.74 -0.28
C ALA A 74 1.27 -0.24 -1.46
N ILE A 75 2.42 -0.51 -2.10
CA ILE A 75 2.51 -1.51 -3.19
C ILE A 75 2.04 -2.89 -2.73
N LEU A 76 2.43 -3.32 -1.52
CA LEU A 76 2.00 -4.59 -0.96
C LEU A 76 0.49 -4.61 -0.73
N HIS A 77 -0.08 -3.54 -0.17
CA HIS A 77 -1.51 -3.45 0.07
C HIS A 77 -2.35 -3.36 -1.22
N ILE A 78 -1.86 -2.73 -2.28
CA ILE A 78 -2.52 -2.74 -3.60
C ILE A 78 -2.69 -4.18 -4.09
N GLY A 79 -1.68 -5.03 -3.90
CA GLY A 79 -1.74 -6.45 -4.28
C GLY A 79 -2.82 -7.25 -3.55
N ASP A 80 -3.25 -6.79 -2.38
CA ASP A 80 -4.30 -7.43 -1.59
C ASP A 80 -5.70 -6.96 -1.96
N ILE A 81 -5.84 -5.91 -2.78
CA ILE A 81 -7.14 -5.47 -3.28
C ILE A 81 -7.81 -6.65 -4.01
N ARG A 82 -9.11 -6.79 -3.74
CA ARG A 82 -9.96 -7.84 -4.30
C ARG A 82 -10.99 -7.19 -5.21
N PHE A 83 -11.27 -7.88 -6.31
CA PHE A 83 -12.26 -7.47 -7.28
C PHE A 83 -13.35 -8.54 -7.37
N THR A 84 -14.59 -8.10 -7.51
CA THR A 84 -15.74 -8.95 -7.76
C THR A 84 -16.20 -8.69 -9.20
N ALA A 85 -16.23 -9.75 -10.00
CA ALA A 85 -16.71 -9.68 -11.37
C ALA A 85 -18.25 -9.63 -11.43
N LEU A 86 -18.80 -8.79 -12.30
CA LEU A 86 -20.17 -8.85 -12.77
C LEU A 86 -20.16 -9.53 -14.14
N THR A 87 -20.49 -10.82 -14.15
CA THR A 87 -20.47 -11.66 -15.36
C THR A 87 -21.39 -11.17 -16.46
N GLU A 88 -22.51 -10.53 -16.10
CA GLU A 88 -23.50 -10.04 -17.08
C GLU A 88 -23.06 -8.75 -17.80
N ALA A 89 -22.16 -7.96 -17.18
CA ALA A 89 -21.74 -6.66 -17.69
C ALA A 89 -20.28 -6.63 -18.19
N ASN A 90 -19.58 -7.78 -18.15
CA ASN A 90 -18.14 -7.88 -18.41
C ASN A 90 -17.32 -6.81 -17.65
N SER A 91 -17.72 -6.52 -16.42
CA SER A 91 -17.14 -5.49 -15.57
C SER A 91 -16.73 -6.07 -14.22
N ALA A 92 -15.93 -5.33 -13.45
CA ALA A 92 -15.60 -5.68 -12.08
C ALA A 92 -15.65 -4.44 -11.19
N PHE A 93 -15.90 -4.64 -9.89
CA PHE A 93 -15.80 -3.61 -8.87
C PHE A 93 -14.89 -4.06 -7.75
N VAL A 94 -14.39 -3.10 -6.97
CA VAL A 94 -13.56 -3.37 -5.80
C VAL A 94 -14.43 -3.93 -4.67
N SER A 95 -14.09 -5.12 -4.19
CA SER A 95 -14.89 -5.86 -3.20
C SER A 95 -14.89 -5.21 -1.81
N ASP A 96 -13.86 -4.45 -1.47
CA ASP A 96 -13.68 -3.82 -0.15
C ASP A 96 -13.22 -2.37 -0.30
N LEU A 97 -14.20 -1.45 -0.27
CA LEU A 97 -13.94 -0.02 -0.43
C LEU A 97 -13.25 0.59 0.81
N GLN A 98 -13.48 0.05 2.01
CA GLN A 98 -12.84 0.54 3.23
C GLN A 98 -11.34 0.23 3.25
N PHE A 99 -10.96 -0.95 2.74
CA PHE A 99 -9.56 -1.27 2.53
C PHE A 99 -8.93 -0.41 1.44
N LEU A 100 -9.64 -0.17 0.33
CA LEU A 100 -9.14 0.70 -0.73
C LEU A 100 -8.93 2.14 -0.28
N GLU A 101 -9.82 2.71 0.55
CA GLU A 101 -9.63 4.04 1.15
C GLU A 101 -8.35 4.13 1.97
N GLN A 102 -7.99 3.07 2.70
CA GLN A 102 -6.73 3.02 3.45
C GLN A 102 -5.52 3.03 2.49
N VAL A 103 -5.58 2.25 1.39
CA VAL A 103 -4.53 2.24 0.37
C VAL A 103 -4.41 3.60 -0.33
N ALA A 104 -5.53 4.25 -0.65
CA ALA A 104 -5.55 5.60 -1.22
C ALA A 104 -4.89 6.61 -0.28
N GLY A 105 -5.17 6.52 1.03
CA GLY A 105 -4.54 7.35 2.05
C GLY A 105 -3.02 7.17 2.14
N LEU A 106 -2.52 5.94 1.98
CA LEU A 106 -1.08 5.66 1.95
C LEU A 106 -0.40 6.22 0.69
N LEU A 107 -1.08 6.15 -0.44
CA LEU A 107 -0.61 6.71 -1.72
C LEU A 107 -0.82 8.22 -1.82
N GLN A 108 -1.57 8.83 -0.88
CA GLN A 108 -1.98 10.23 -0.90
C GLN A 108 -2.71 10.63 -2.18
N VAL A 109 -3.54 9.72 -2.69
CA VAL A 109 -4.41 9.95 -3.86
C VAL A 109 -5.88 9.96 -3.43
N SER A 110 -6.77 10.45 -4.28
CA SER A 110 -8.19 10.33 -3.98
C SER A 110 -8.66 8.88 -4.15
N THR A 111 -9.55 8.45 -3.25
CA THR A 111 -10.20 7.14 -3.33
C THR A 111 -10.92 6.96 -4.68
N ASP A 112 -11.64 7.99 -5.14
CA ASP A 112 -12.40 7.94 -6.38
C ASP A 112 -11.50 7.80 -7.62
N GLU A 113 -10.38 8.53 -7.68
CA GLU A 113 -9.40 8.37 -8.75
C GLU A 113 -8.77 6.97 -8.72
N LEU A 114 -8.46 6.45 -7.53
CA LEU A 114 -7.89 5.11 -7.40
C LEU A 114 -8.88 4.03 -7.84
N VAL A 115 -10.16 4.12 -7.46
CA VAL A 115 -11.21 3.21 -7.94
C VAL A 115 -11.31 3.29 -9.47
N SER A 116 -11.41 4.50 -10.01
CA SER A 116 -11.54 4.70 -11.46
C SER A 116 -10.34 4.09 -12.21
N ALA A 117 -9.12 4.34 -11.74
CA ALA A 117 -7.91 3.81 -12.33
C ALA A 117 -7.83 2.27 -12.29
N LEU A 118 -8.44 1.63 -11.29
CA LEU A 118 -8.42 0.17 -11.14
C LEU A 118 -9.52 -0.56 -11.90
N THR A 119 -10.66 0.08 -12.18
CA THR A 119 -11.84 -0.61 -12.75
C THR A 119 -12.30 -0.07 -14.11
N THR A 120 -11.75 1.06 -14.56
CA THR A 120 -12.16 1.70 -15.82
C THR A 120 -11.08 1.53 -16.88
N ASP A 121 -11.47 1.04 -18.05
CA ASP A 121 -10.58 1.04 -19.22
C ASP A 121 -10.35 2.48 -19.69
N ILE A 122 -9.08 2.91 -19.69
CA ILE A 122 -8.70 4.20 -20.27
C ILE A 122 -8.49 4.00 -21.78
N GLN A 123 -9.45 4.45 -22.58
CA GLN A 123 -9.30 4.49 -24.04
C GLN A 123 -8.41 5.68 -24.42
N TYR A 124 -7.11 5.43 -24.61
CA TYR A 124 -6.23 6.38 -25.26
C TYR A 124 -6.55 6.41 -26.76
N PHE A 125 -7.40 7.34 -27.20
CA PHE A 125 -7.55 7.64 -28.61
C PHE A 125 -6.24 8.28 -29.10
N LYS A 126 -5.52 7.55 -29.97
CA LYS A 126 -4.30 7.99 -30.63
C LYS A 126 -4.61 8.72 -31.93
#